data_AF-A0A5M3VS84-F1
#
_entry.id   AF-A0A5M3VS84-F1
#
_cell.length_a   1.000
_cell.length_b   1.000
_cell.length_c   1.000
_cell.angle_alpha   90.00
_cell.angle_beta   90.00
_cell.angle_gamma   90.00
#
_symmetry.space_group_name_H-M   'P 1'
#
loop_
_entity.id
_entity.type
_entity.pdbx_description
1 polymer ?
#
loop_
_entity_poly.entity_id
_entity_poly.type
_entity_poly.pdbx_seq_one_letter_code
_entity_poly.pdbx_strand_id
1 'polypeptide(L)'
;MSTPDDLERRFTLLTAAARYDALRTREALASPPDEDDADAAPDPDAAPLTRSEALEVLALSEVIARKAAYGRQLSVRSARRAGASWSQIGAALGTSKQAAWEAHNRWIDEQAKPEGPGHWGWDEHDVAAARTLAGELDENRA
;
A
#
# COMPACT_ATOMS: atom_id res chain seq x y z
N MET A 1 -1.17 14.19 -18.13
CA MET A 1 -0.24 13.09 -17.79
C MET A 1 -0.71 12.50 -16.47
N SER A 2 -0.97 11.19 -16.42
CA SER A 2 -1.46 10.52 -15.21
C SER A 2 -0.34 10.39 -14.19
N THR A 3 -0.27 11.31 -13.23
CA THR A 3 0.66 11.21 -12.10
C THR A 3 0.00 10.47 -10.93
N PRO A 4 0.77 9.87 -10.01
CA PRO A 4 0.20 9.23 -8.82
C PRO A 4 -0.73 10.16 -8.04
N ASP A 5 -0.32 11.41 -7.81
CA ASP A 5 -1.09 12.37 -7.01
C ASP A 5 -2.45 12.74 -7.63
N ASP A 6 -2.53 12.82 -8.96
CA ASP A 6 -3.80 13.07 -9.67
C ASP A 6 -4.71 11.83 -9.61
N LEU A 7 -4.15 10.64 -9.87
CA LEU A 7 -4.90 9.38 -9.79
C LEU A 7 -5.38 9.08 -8.37
N GLU A 8 -4.59 9.40 -7.35
CA GLU A 8 -4.91 9.16 -5.94
C GLU A 8 -6.17 9.91 -5.50
N ARG A 9 -6.46 11.07 -6.08
CA ARG A 9 -7.68 11.85 -5.83
C ARG A 9 -8.89 11.29 -6.59
N ARG A 10 -8.68 10.67 -7.75
CA ARG A 10 -9.75 10.19 -8.64
C ARG A 10 -10.18 8.76 -8.36
N PHE A 11 -9.29 7.93 -7.82
CA PHE A 11 -9.53 6.50 -7.62
C PHE A 11 -9.68 6.13 -6.13
N THR A 12 -10.60 5.21 -5.86
CA THR A 12 -10.57 4.37 -4.66
C THR A 12 -9.57 3.21 -4.86
N LEU A 13 -9.15 2.54 -3.79
CA LEU A 13 -8.28 1.36 -3.89
C LEU A 13 -8.86 0.30 -4.84
N LEU A 14 -10.15 0.00 -4.69
CA LEU A 14 -10.85 -0.98 -5.54
C LEU A 14 -10.80 -0.58 -7.01
N THR A 15 -11.16 0.66 -7.33
CA THR A 15 -11.20 1.14 -8.72
C THR A 15 -9.80 1.26 -9.34
N ALA A 16 -8.78 1.60 -8.54
CA ALA A 16 -7.40 1.63 -9.00
C ALA A 16 -6.90 0.23 -9.35
N ALA A 17 -7.16 -0.75 -8.49
CA ALA A 17 -6.80 -2.15 -8.72
C ALA A 17 -7.50 -2.72 -9.96
N ALA A 18 -8.79 -2.45 -10.14
CA ALA A 18 -9.53 -2.90 -11.32
C ALA A 18 -8.99 -2.30 -12.62
N ARG A 19 -8.65 -1.00 -12.64
CA ARG A 19 -8.05 -0.35 -13.82
C ARG A 19 -6.66 -0.89 -14.12
N TYR A 20 -5.84 -1.10 -13.09
CA TYR A 20 -4.51 -1.68 -13.23
C TYR A 20 -4.58 -3.10 -13.80
N ASP A 21 -5.47 -3.95 -13.27
CA ASP A 21 -5.68 -5.31 -13.73
C ASP A 21 -6.09 -5.35 -15.21
N ALA A 22 -7.08 -4.53 -15.61
CA ALA A 22 -7.52 -4.44 -17.00
C ALA A 22 -6.38 -4.07 -17.98
N LEU A 23 -5.52 -3.12 -17.61
CA LEU A 23 -4.37 -2.74 -18.45
C LEU A 23 -3.32 -3.86 -18.51
N ARG A 24 -3.07 -4.55 -17.39
CA ARG A 24 -2.13 -5.68 -17.34
C ARG A 24 -2.62 -6.89 -18.11
N THR A 25 -3.91 -7.20 -18.04
CA THR A 25 -4.52 -8.27 -18.85
C THR A 25 -4.36 -7.97 -20.34
N ARG A 26 -4.65 -6.73 -20.76
CA ARG A 26 -4.49 -6.36 -22.17
C ARG A 26 -3.02 -6.42 -22.62
N GLU A 27 -2.10 -5.95 -21.78
CA GLU A 27 -0.65 -6.05 -22.05
C GLU A 27 -0.19 -7.50 -22.21
N ALA A 28 -0.71 -8.43 -21.39
CA ALA A 28 -0.38 -9.84 -21.47
C ALA A 28 -0.98 -10.57 -22.69
N LEU A 29 -2.11 -10.08 -23.20
CA LEU A 29 -2.78 -10.64 -24.39
C LEU A 29 -2.27 -10.02 -25.70
N ALA A 30 -1.52 -8.92 -25.63
CA ALA A 30 -0.95 -8.31 -26.81
C ALA A 30 0.14 -9.22 -27.40
N SER A 31 -0.16 -9.85 -28.53
CA SER A 31 0.85 -10.58 -29.31
C SER A 31 1.81 -9.58 -29.96
N PRO A 32 3.11 -9.92 -30.07
CA PRO A 32 3.96 -9.23 -31.03
C PRO A 32 3.33 -9.40 -32.42
N PRO A 33 3.45 -8.41 -33.33
CA PRO A 33 2.97 -8.57 -34.69
C PRO A 33 3.60 -9.83 -35.30
N ASP A 34 2.78 -10.76 -35.78
CA ASP A 34 3.25 -11.93 -36.51
C ASP A 34 3.97 -11.44 -37.78
N GLU A 35 5.31 -11.57 -37.81
CA GLU A 35 6.13 -11.13 -38.94
C GLU A 35 5.79 -11.90 -40.24
N ASP A 36 5.14 -13.06 -40.10
CA ASP A 36 4.79 -13.98 -41.19
C ASP A 36 3.35 -13.83 -41.73
N ASP A 37 2.48 -13.02 -41.13
CA ASP A 37 1.10 -12.79 -41.59
C ASP A 37 0.75 -11.29 -41.62
N ALA A 38 1.34 -10.59 -42.60
CA ALA A 38 1.19 -9.14 -42.79
C ALA A 38 -0.25 -8.68 -43.13
N ASP A 39 -1.14 -9.60 -43.47
CA ASP A 39 -2.54 -9.32 -43.86
C ASP A 39 -3.54 -9.62 -42.73
N ALA A 40 -3.09 -10.17 -41.59
CA ALA A 40 -3.93 -10.37 -40.42
C ALA A 40 -4.33 -9.01 -39.82
N ALA A 41 -5.64 -8.71 -39.81
CA ALA A 41 -6.13 -7.52 -39.14
C ALA A 41 -5.78 -7.62 -37.64
N PRO A 42 -5.10 -6.62 -37.05
CA PRO A 42 -4.75 -6.65 -35.64
C PRO A 42 -6.05 -6.71 -34.82
N ASP A 43 -6.12 -7.68 -33.89
CA ASP A 43 -7.19 -7.70 -32.91
C ASP A 43 -7.11 -6.40 -32.09
N PRO A 44 -8.13 -5.51 -32.15
CA PRO A 44 -8.11 -4.24 -31.43
C PRO A 44 -8.00 -4.44 -29.91
N ASP A 45 -8.43 -5.59 -29.39
CA ASP A 45 -8.30 -5.96 -27.97
C ASP A 45 -6.92 -6.55 -27.63
N ALA A 46 -6.09 -6.88 -28.63
CA ALA A 46 -4.71 -7.34 -28.49
C ALA A 46 -3.66 -6.26 -28.85
N ALA A 47 -4.07 -5.00 -28.97
CA ALA A 47 -3.13 -3.91 -29.25
C ALA A 47 -2.18 -3.67 -28.06
N PRO A 48 -0.86 -3.46 -28.29
CA PRO A 48 0.08 -3.06 -27.26
C PRO A 48 -0.37 -1.79 -26.53
N LEU A 49 0.03 -1.65 -25.26
CA LEU A 49 -0.26 -0.44 -24.49
C LEU A 49 0.34 0.80 -25.17
N THR A 50 -0.44 1.87 -25.24
CA THR A 50 0.10 3.17 -25.62
C THR A 50 1.07 3.67 -24.55
N ARG A 51 1.96 4.60 -24.92
CA ARG A 51 2.85 5.27 -23.96
C ARG A 51 2.11 5.85 -22.75
N SER A 52 0.93 6.42 -22.97
CA SER A 52 0.12 7.00 -21.90
C SER A 52 -0.38 5.94 -20.92
N GLU A 53 -0.82 4.79 -21.45
CA GLU A 53 -1.33 3.69 -20.62
C GLU A 53 -0.22 2.98 -19.87
N ALA A 54 0.96 2.81 -20.48
CA ALA A 54 2.13 2.28 -19.78
C ALA A 54 2.54 3.18 -18.59
N LEU A 55 2.52 4.51 -18.75
CA LEU A 55 2.73 5.45 -17.66
C LEU A 55 1.60 5.41 -16.62
N GLU A 56 0.35 5.20 -17.06
CA GLU A 56 -0.80 5.03 -16.17
C GLU A 56 -0.64 3.78 -15.29
N VAL A 57 -0.17 2.65 -15.82
CA VAL A 57 0.11 1.43 -15.04
C VAL A 57 1.10 1.70 -13.91
N LEU A 58 2.20 2.42 -14.19
CA LEU A 58 3.18 2.79 -13.17
C LEU A 58 2.53 3.67 -12.10
N ALA A 59 1.81 4.70 -12.50
CA ALA A 59 1.17 5.61 -11.56
C ALA A 59 0.08 4.90 -10.71
N LEU A 60 -0.70 3.98 -11.30
CA LEU A 60 -1.67 3.16 -10.58
C LEU A 60 -1.02 2.22 -9.57
N SER A 61 0.12 1.59 -9.90
CA SER A 61 0.82 0.73 -8.95
C SER A 61 1.27 1.48 -7.69
N GLU A 62 1.75 2.71 -7.86
CA GLU A 62 2.11 3.59 -6.74
C GLU A 62 0.88 3.98 -5.91
N VAL A 63 -0.23 4.35 -6.55
CA VAL A 63 -1.49 4.68 -5.87
C VAL A 63 -2.04 3.50 -5.07
N ILE A 64 -1.99 2.30 -5.63
CA ILE A 64 -2.42 1.07 -4.94
C ILE A 64 -1.54 0.83 -3.71
N ALA A 65 -0.21 0.95 -3.85
CA ALA A 65 0.73 0.80 -2.75
C ALA A 65 0.47 1.82 -1.62
N ARG A 66 0.28 3.10 -1.96
CA ARG A 66 -0.05 4.16 -0.99
C ARG A 66 -1.35 3.86 -0.26
N LYS A 67 -2.43 3.61 -1.00
CA LYS A 67 -3.76 3.38 -0.41
C LYS A 67 -3.82 2.09 0.41
N ALA A 68 -3.12 1.03 0.00
CA ALA A 68 -3.00 -0.19 0.80
C ALA A 68 -2.16 0.03 2.07
N ALA A 69 -1.24 0.99 2.06
CA ALA A 69 -0.46 1.39 3.24
C ALA A 69 -1.19 2.38 4.16
N TYR A 70 -2.30 2.99 3.70
CA TYR A 70 -3.10 3.87 4.55
C TYR A 70 -3.60 3.12 5.78
N GLY A 71 -3.46 3.73 6.96
CA GLY A 71 -3.85 3.09 8.21
C GLY A 71 -3.00 1.87 8.60
N ARG A 72 -1.84 1.63 7.97
CA ARG A 72 -0.95 0.50 8.31
C ARG A 72 -0.72 0.37 9.82
N GLN A 73 -0.51 1.47 10.52
CA GLN A 73 -0.26 1.44 11.96
C GLN A 73 -1.50 1.10 12.79
N LEU A 74 -2.72 1.40 12.29
CA LEU A 74 -3.96 0.89 12.88
C LEU A 74 -4.08 -0.63 12.68
N SER A 75 -3.68 -1.15 11.51
CA SER A 75 -3.62 -2.59 11.26
C SER A 75 -2.59 -3.29 12.14
N VAL A 76 -1.41 -2.69 12.34
CA VAL A 76 -0.39 -3.16 13.30
C VAL A 76 -0.97 -3.21 14.72
N ARG A 77 -1.66 -2.15 15.16
CA ARG A 77 -2.34 -2.10 16.46
C ARG A 77 -3.38 -3.22 16.59
N SER A 78 -4.17 -3.46 15.55
CA SER A 78 -5.14 -4.57 15.53
C SER A 78 -4.46 -5.95 15.59
N ALA A 79 -3.33 -6.14 14.89
CA ALA A 79 -2.54 -7.36 14.97
C ALA A 79 -1.98 -7.58 16.38
N ARG A 80 -1.47 -6.52 17.04
CA ARG A 80 -1.03 -6.58 18.44
C ARG A 80 -2.18 -6.95 19.38
N ARG A 81 -3.39 -6.39 19.19
CA ARG A 81 -4.58 -6.79 19.98
C ARG A 81 -4.96 -8.25 19.78
N ALA A 82 -4.73 -8.79 18.59
CA ALA A 82 -4.94 -10.20 18.29
C ALA A 82 -3.79 -11.12 18.80
N GLY A 83 -2.77 -10.56 19.46
CA GLY A 83 -1.66 -11.33 20.03
C GLY A 83 -0.50 -11.60 19.08
N ALA A 84 -0.44 -10.95 17.91
CA ALA A 84 0.68 -11.13 16.98
C ALA A 84 1.99 -10.57 17.56
N SER A 85 3.07 -11.35 17.46
CA SER A 85 4.42 -10.94 17.87
C SER A 85 5.03 -9.92 16.89
N TRP A 86 6.04 -9.16 17.33
CA TRP A 86 6.78 -8.23 16.45
C TRP A 86 7.54 -8.96 15.35
N SER A 87 7.95 -10.20 15.59
CA SER A 87 8.50 -11.09 14.55
C SER A 87 7.47 -11.41 13.47
N GLN A 88 6.24 -11.77 13.85
CA GLN A 88 5.15 -12.04 12.90
C GLN A 88 4.76 -10.79 12.12
N ILE A 89 4.65 -9.65 12.80
CA ILE A 89 4.34 -8.36 12.18
C ILE A 89 5.45 -7.93 11.21
N GLY A 90 6.72 -8.02 11.62
CA GLY A 90 7.85 -7.72 10.74
C GLY A 90 7.83 -8.59 9.48
N ALA A 91 7.66 -9.89 9.63
CA ALA A 91 7.56 -10.82 8.51
C ALA A 91 6.39 -10.48 7.56
N ALA A 92 5.20 -10.20 8.10
CA ALA A 92 4.04 -9.82 7.30
C ALA A 92 4.22 -8.48 6.56
N LEU A 93 5.01 -7.55 7.12
CA LEU A 93 5.32 -6.27 6.50
C LEU A 93 6.53 -6.33 5.56
N GLY A 94 7.26 -7.46 5.50
CA GLY A 94 8.52 -7.58 4.75
C GLY A 94 9.67 -6.78 5.33
N THR A 95 9.71 -6.60 6.65
CA THR A 95 10.76 -5.83 7.37
C THR A 95 11.24 -6.57 8.62
N SER A 96 12.25 -6.03 9.31
CA SER A 96 12.72 -6.61 10.57
C SER A 96 11.73 -6.34 11.70
N LYS A 97 11.70 -7.21 12.72
CA LYS A 97 10.88 -6.98 13.93
C LYS A 97 11.20 -5.64 14.60
N GLN A 98 12.48 -5.25 14.60
CA GLN A 98 12.95 -3.98 15.16
C GLN A 98 12.40 -2.80 14.36
N ALA A 99 12.52 -2.84 13.02
CA ALA A 99 12.01 -1.75 12.18
C ALA A 99 10.48 -1.60 12.30
N ALA A 100 9.74 -2.70 12.41
CA ALA A 100 8.30 -2.68 12.65
C ALA A 100 7.95 -2.04 14.00
N TRP A 101 8.63 -2.44 15.08
CA TRP A 101 8.42 -1.91 16.42
C TRP A 101 8.75 -0.42 16.50
N GLU A 102 9.90 0.01 15.96
CA GLU A 102 10.31 1.41 15.96
C GLU A 102 9.35 2.28 15.14
N ALA A 103 8.92 1.81 13.96
CA ALA A 103 7.95 2.53 13.14
C ALA A 103 6.60 2.70 13.86
N HIS A 104 6.15 1.69 14.60
CA HIS A 104 4.91 1.77 15.37
C HIS A 104 5.03 2.75 16.54
N ASN A 105 6.14 2.72 17.29
CA ASN A 105 6.35 3.65 18.40
C ASN A 105 6.46 5.10 17.93
N ARG A 106 7.16 5.37 16.83
CA ARG A 106 7.18 6.72 16.23
C ARG A 106 5.78 7.19 15.85
N TRP A 107 4.95 6.30 15.30
CA TRP A 107 3.57 6.64 14.98
C TRP A 107 2.74 6.94 16.23
N ILE A 108 2.91 6.20 17.34
CA ILE A 108 2.27 6.52 18.63
C ILE A 108 2.67 7.92 19.09
N ASP A 109 3.97 8.25 19.01
CA ASP A 109 4.48 9.57 19.40
C ASP A 109 3.93 10.69 18.50
N GLU A 110 3.68 10.40 17.22
CA GLU A 110 3.02 11.34 16.30
C GLU A 110 1.54 11.56 16.67
N GLN A 111 0.82 10.53 17.12
CA GLN A 111 -0.58 10.67 17.58
C GLN A 111 -0.70 11.50 18.87
N ALA A 112 0.38 11.57 19.66
CA ALA A 112 0.44 12.33 20.91
C ALA A 112 0.68 13.85 20.69
N LYS A 113 1.02 14.28 19.48
CA LYS A 113 1.31 15.69 19.20
C LYS A 113 0.00 16.50 19.15
N PRO A 114 -0.13 17.59 19.92
CA PRO A 114 -1.33 18.42 19.86
C PRO A 114 -1.37 19.21 18.55
N GLU A 115 -2.25 18.80 17.63
CA GLU A 115 -2.52 19.56 16.41
C GLU A 115 -3.62 20.60 16.65
N GLY A 116 -3.22 21.78 17.14
CA GLY A 116 -4.02 23.01 17.07
C GLY A 116 -5.24 23.15 18.01
N PRO A 117 -5.95 24.30 17.95
CA PRO A 117 -7.11 24.56 18.81
C PRO A 117 -8.34 23.76 18.33
N GLY A 118 -8.92 22.95 19.24
CA GLY A 118 -10.06 22.05 18.94
C GLY A 118 -9.71 20.55 18.95
N HIS A 119 -8.70 20.17 19.72
CA HIS A 119 -8.00 18.87 19.72
C HIS A 119 -8.89 17.61 19.68
N TRP A 120 -8.63 16.74 18.68
CA TRP A 120 -9.18 15.39 18.50
C TRP A 120 -8.06 14.33 18.34
N GLY A 121 -7.07 14.35 19.23
CA GLY A 121 -5.89 13.46 19.17
C GLY A 121 -5.74 12.74 20.50
N TRP A 122 -4.77 11.82 20.59
CA TRP A 122 -4.62 10.96 21.74
C TRP A 122 -4.17 11.74 22.96
N ASP A 123 -4.88 11.56 24.07
CA ASP A 123 -4.42 12.04 25.37
C ASP A 123 -3.32 11.12 25.94
N GLU A 124 -2.81 11.49 27.12
CA GLU A 124 -1.76 10.71 27.77
C GLU A 124 -2.22 9.27 28.10
N HIS A 125 -3.51 9.08 28.38
CA HIS A 125 -4.06 7.76 28.67
C HIS A 125 -4.12 6.89 27.41
N ASP A 126 -4.57 7.45 26.28
CA ASP A 126 -4.57 6.78 24.98
C ASP A 126 -3.16 6.35 24.55
N VAL A 127 -2.17 7.23 24.74
CA VAL A 127 -0.76 6.95 24.45
C VAL A 127 -0.23 5.84 25.35
N ALA A 128 -0.50 5.90 26.66
CA ALA A 128 -0.07 4.86 27.60
C ALA A 128 -0.67 3.50 27.23
N ALA A 129 -1.98 3.46 26.94
CA ALA A 129 -2.65 2.23 26.50
C ALA A 129 -2.07 1.68 25.19
N ALA A 130 -1.74 2.56 24.24
CA ALA A 130 -1.09 2.15 23.00
C ALA A 130 0.33 1.60 23.21
N ARG A 131 1.11 2.19 24.11
CA ARG A 131 2.46 1.70 24.47
C ARG A 131 2.40 0.35 25.18
N THR A 132 1.47 0.17 26.11
CA THR A 132 1.26 -1.13 26.76
C THR A 132 0.90 -2.22 25.73
N LEU A 133 0.03 -1.89 24.77
CA LEU A 133 -0.33 -2.81 23.70
C LEU A 133 0.83 -3.09 22.72
N ALA A 134 1.62 -2.07 22.40
CA ALA A 134 2.83 -2.24 21.60
C ALA A 134 3.79 -3.22 22.31
N GLY A 135 3.96 -3.06 23.61
CA GLY A 135 4.84 -3.91 24.42
C GLY A 135 6.31 -3.78 24.02
N GLU A 136 7.12 -4.63 24.62
CA GLU A 136 8.56 -4.67 24.32
C GLU A 136 8.84 -5.39 22.99
N LEU A 137 10.04 -5.14 22.45
CA LEU A 137 10.54 -5.90 21.32
C LEU A 137 10.76 -7.34 21.79
N ASP A 138 9.96 -8.30 21.29
CA ASP A 138 10.03 -9.68 21.77
C ASP A 138 11.49 -10.18 21.82
N GLU A 139 11.93 -10.61 23.01
CA GLU A 139 13.24 -11.24 23.18
C GLU A 139 13.30 -12.49 22.27
N ASN A 140 14.41 -12.67 21.58
CA ASN A 140 14.63 -13.85 20.74
C ASN A 140 14.50 -15.12 21.61
N ARG A 141 13.34 -15.79 21.57
CA ARG A 141 13.33 -17.24 21.73
C ARG A 141 13.64 -17.86 20.37
N ALA A 142 14.95 -17.99 20.13
CA ALA A 142 15.48 -19.00 19.22
C ALA A 142 15.30 -20.39 19.85
#